data_AF-A0AAN7BW95-F1
#
_entry.id   AF-A0AAN7BW95-F1
#
_cell.length_a   1.000
_cell.length_b   1.000
_cell.length_c   1.000
_cell.angle_alpha   90.00
_cell.angle_beta   90.00
_cell.angle_gamma   90.00
#
_symmetry.space_group_name_H-M   'P 1'
#
loop_
_entity.id
_entity.type
_entity.pdbx_description
1 polymer ?
#
loop_
_entity_poly.entity_id
_entity_poly.type
_entity_poly.pdbx_seq_one_letter_code
_entity_poly.pdbx_strand_id
1 'polypeptide(L)'
;MEIDGVIHKFRYVDRMTLPKTDGLVRQAISLIKTQEDFNNVPRILEGLQHANRQLNPTHLNKIIRKAVTAERLDVIIQTVRAAKRTGFKLDRAELINELLVAIQWRAIHHGFEKKRTQHALKQTEDLIALLEDNKSLHHSKEGALKRPFYQDPLVLAARLHMAAAYAVHHQGGKDKDGKVTKYAEELYFHWKKGGVLDLYSAEAYRDRSKVRYLLDRNNFLYHISPVLNGLNLAAQVVDAGLAMHLRDTADAVDTEVGDAFYSKERKQGGRGESMYNWIFNYEATKEAELKAQAEEAAEEAESTA
;
A
#
# COMPACT_ATOMS: atom_id res chain seq x y z
N MET A 1 -25.23 -21.33 -25.35
CA MET A 1 -23.75 -21.29 -25.20
C MET A 1 -23.39 -22.36 -24.20
N GLU A 2 -22.42 -23.21 -24.50
CA GLU A 2 -21.93 -24.22 -23.56
C GLU A 2 -20.82 -23.61 -22.70
N ILE A 3 -20.94 -23.74 -21.38
CA ILE A 3 -19.92 -23.36 -20.41
C ILE A 3 -19.79 -24.55 -19.46
N ASP A 4 -18.57 -25.07 -19.29
CA ASP A 4 -18.27 -26.20 -18.40
C ASP A 4 -19.22 -27.42 -18.58
N GLY A 5 -19.58 -27.74 -19.83
CA GLY A 5 -20.47 -28.87 -20.16
C GLY A 5 -21.97 -28.58 -19.96
N VAL A 6 -22.36 -27.37 -19.55
CA VAL A 6 -23.75 -26.97 -19.35
C VAL A 6 -24.21 -26.02 -20.45
N ILE A 7 -25.31 -26.35 -21.12
CA ILE A 7 -25.91 -25.49 -22.15
C ILE A 7 -26.72 -24.38 -21.47
N HIS A 8 -26.16 -23.17 -21.46
CA HIS A 8 -26.84 -21.95 -21.02
C HIS A 8 -27.74 -21.40 -22.13
N LYS A 9 -29.02 -21.18 -21.79
CA LYS A 9 -30.02 -20.51 -22.61
C LYS A 9 -30.18 -19.06 -22.17
N PHE A 10 -29.99 -18.12 -23.10
CA PHE A 10 -30.22 -16.70 -22.84
C PHE A 10 -31.63 -16.31 -23.27
N ARG A 11 -32.33 -15.53 -22.44
CA ARG A 11 -33.63 -14.93 -22.76
C ARG A 11 -33.44 -13.44 -23.01
N TYR A 12 -34.44 -12.81 -23.63
CA TYR A 12 -34.48 -11.36 -23.72
C TYR A 12 -34.43 -10.75 -22.31
N VAL A 13 -33.53 -9.78 -22.12
CA VAL A 13 -33.40 -9.00 -20.89
C VAL A 13 -33.51 -7.54 -21.27
N ASP A 14 -34.46 -6.83 -20.67
CA ASP A 14 -34.58 -5.38 -20.83
C ASP A 14 -33.36 -4.69 -20.22
N ARG A 15 -32.71 -3.84 -21.01
CA ARG A 15 -31.55 -3.05 -20.61
C ARG A 15 -31.84 -2.18 -19.38
N MET A 16 -33.07 -1.71 -19.20
CA MET A 16 -33.47 -0.89 -18.05
C MET A 16 -33.58 -1.68 -16.75
N THR A 17 -33.76 -3.00 -16.84
CA THR A 17 -33.81 -3.91 -15.70
C THR A 17 -32.44 -4.44 -15.27
N LEU A 18 -31.38 -4.13 -16.04
CA LEU A 18 -30.04 -4.60 -15.71
C LEU A 18 -29.55 -4.00 -14.39
N PRO A 19 -28.98 -4.84 -13.50
CA PRO A 19 -28.45 -4.36 -12.23
C PRO A 19 -27.24 -3.44 -12.46
N LYS A 20 -27.08 -2.45 -11.58
CA LYS A 20 -25.93 -1.55 -11.61
C LYS A 20 -24.66 -2.33 -11.22
N THR A 21 -23.70 -2.38 -12.14
CA THR A 21 -22.41 -3.09 -11.93
C THR A 21 -21.71 -2.65 -10.65
N ASP A 22 -21.65 -1.35 -10.38
CA ASP A 22 -20.96 -0.82 -9.18
C ASP A 22 -21.57 -1.35 -7.87
N GLY A 23 -22.90 -1.44 -7.80
CA GLY A 23 -23.61 -1.97 -6.64
C GLY A 23 -23.34 -3.46 -6.42
N LEU A 24 -23.35 -4.24 -7.51
CA LEU A 24 -23.03 -5.67 -7.46
C LEU A 24 -21.57 -5.92 -7.05
N VAL A 25 -20.62 -5.14 -7.58
CA VAL A 25 -19.22 -5.29 -7.21
C VAL A 25 -18.99 -4.92 -5.75
N ARG A 26 -19.62 -3.85 -5.26
CA ARG A 26 -19.58 -3.49 -3.84
C ARG A 26 -20.10 -4.62 -2.95
N GLN A 27 -21.19 -5.26 -3.35
CA GLN A 27 -21.77 -6.40 -2.63
C GLN A 27 -20.82 -7.61 -2.68
N ALA A 28 -20.30 -7.97 -3.85
CA ALA A 28 -19.33 -9.06 -4.00
C ALA A 28 -18.10 -8.84 -3.10
N ILE A 29 -17.51 -7.64 -3.10
CA ILE A 29 -16.36 -7.31 -2.23
C ILE A 29 -16.73 -7.42 -0.75
N SER A 30 -17.97 -7.11 -0.36
CA SER A 30 -18.41 -7.26 1.03
C SER A 30 -18.53 -8.72 1.48
N LEU A 31 -18.81 -9.64 0.55
CA LEU A 31 -18.94 -11.07 0.80
C LEU A 31 -17.59 -11.80 0.90
N ILE A 32 -16.51 -11.21 0.36
CA ILE A 32 -15.16 -11.75 0.52
C ILE A 32 -14.75 -11.60 1.99
N LYS A 33 -14.73 -12.72 2.73
CA LYS A 33 -14.42 -12.79 4.16
C LYS A 33 -13.28 -13.76 4.45
N THR A 34 -13.31 -14.94 3.82
CA THR A 34 -12.33 -16.01 4.05
C THR A 34 -11.14 -15.88 3.10
N GLN A 35 -10.07 -16.62 3.38
CA GLN A 35 -8.92 -16.69 2.49
C GLN A 35 -9.28 -17.29 1.12
N GLU A 36 -10.18 -18.26 1.07
CA GLU A 36 -10.60 -18.93 -0.17
C GLU A 36 -11.39 -18.00 -1.08
N ASP A 37 -12.20 -17.11 -0.50
CA ASP A 37 -12.99 -16.12 -1.26
C ASP A 37 -12.10 -15.23 -2.14
N PHE A 38 -10.86 -14.96 -1.72
CA PHE A 38 -9.92 -14.14 -2.50
C PHE A 38 -9.54 -14.79 -3.83
N ASN A 39 -9.63 -16.11 -3.96
CA ASN A 39 -9.36 -16.80 -5.22
C ASN A 39 -10.38 -16.41 -6.32
N ASN A 40 -11.53 -15.82 -5.93
CA ASN A 40 -12.52 -15.29 -6.86
C ASN A 40 -12.24 -13.86 -7.32
N VAL A 41 -11.36 -13.11 -6.64
CA VAL A 41 -11.05 -11.71 -7.00
C VAL A 41 -10.55 -11.59 -8.44
N PRO A 42 -9.56 -12.38 -8.92
CA PRO A 42 -9.12 -12.31 -10.31
C PRO A 42 -10.29 -12.57 -11.28
N ARG A 43 -11.12 -13.60 -11.01
CA ARG A 43 -12.24 -13.99 -11.87
C ARG A 43 -13.30 -12.89 -11.98
N ILE A 44 -13.63 -12.23 -10.88
CA ILE A 44 -14.57 -11.09 -10.87
C ILE A 44 -14.03 -9.97 -11.74
N LEU A 45 -12.75 -9.62 -11.58
CA LEU A 45 -12.12 -8.53 -12.32
C LEU A 45 -11.98 -8.85 -13.81
N GLU A 46 -11.67 -10.10 -14.15
CA GLU A 46 -11.64 -10.59 -15.53
C GLU A 46 -13.02 -10.47 -16.19
N GLY A 47 -14.09 -10.88 -15.50
CA GLY A 47 -15.45 -10.71 -16.00
C GLY A 47 -15.81 -9.25 -16.26
N LEU A 48 -15.42 -8.34 -15.36
CA LEU A 48 -15.61 -6.89 -15.56
C LEU A 48 -14.83 -6.37 -16.76
N GLN A 49 -13.58 -6.80 -16.91
CA GLN A 49 -12.71 -6.41 -18.02
C GLN A 49 -13.28 -6.91 -19.36
N HIS A 50 -13.72 -8.16 -19.45
CA HIS A 50 -14.37 -8.71 -20.64
C HIS A 50 -15.69 -7.98 -20.99
N ALA A 51 -16.42 -7.51 -19.97
CA ALA A 51 -17.63 -6.72 -20.14
C ALA A 51 -17.37 -5.22 -20.42
N ASN A 52 -16.11 -4.80 -20.58
CA ASN A 52 -15.69 -3.40 -20.71
C ASN A 52 -16.26 -2.48 -19.61
N ARG A 53 -16.36 -3.00 -18.38
CA ARG A 53 -16.83 -2.25 -17.21
C ARG A 53 -15.63 -1.78 -16.39
N GLN A 54 -15.46 -0.47 -16.29
CA GLN A 54 -14.41 0.12 -15.47
C GLN A 54 -14.80 0.07 -13.99
N LEU A 55 -13.89 -0.43 -13.17
CA LEU A 55 -14.07 -0.48 -11.72
C LEU A 55 -13.69 0.85 -11.08
N ASN A 56 -14.47 1.30 -10.11
CA ASN A 56 -14.12 2.46 -9.30
C ASN A 56 -12.86 2.16 -8.45
N PRO A 57 -11.81 2.99 -8.51
CA PRO A 57 -10.57 2.74 -7.77
C PRO A 57 -10.72 2.66 -6.25
N THR A 58 -11.77 3.27 -5.68
CA THR A 58 -12.11 3.08 -4.26
C THR A 58 -12.37 1.60 -3.93
N HIS A 59 -12.93 0.83 -4.86
CA HIS A 59 -13.14 -0.61 -4.69
C HIS A 59 -11.82 -1.39 -4.74
N LEU A 60 -10.88 -0.99 -5.60
CA LEU A 60 -9.55 -1.60 -5.65
C LEU A 60 -8.79 -1.39 -4.33
N ASN A 61 -8.79 -0.16 -3.78
CA ASN A 61 -8.21 0.12 -2.46
C ASN A 61 -8.92 -0.70 -1.36
N LYS A 62 -10.24 -0.90 -1.45
CA LYS A 62 -10.97 -1.76 -0.51
C LYS A 62 -10.56 -3.24 -0.62
N ILE A 63 -10.34 -3.74 -1.82
CA ILE A 63 -9.86 -5.12 -2.06
C ILE A 63 -8.48 -5.31 -1.46
N ILE A 64 -7.54 -4.38 -1.68
CA ILE A 64 -6.18 -4.42 -1.09
C ILE A 64 -6.28 -4.49 0.44
N ARG A 65 -7.06 -3.59 1.05
CA ARG A 65 -7.23 -3.55 2.51
C ARG A 65 -7.77 -4.86 3.08
N LYS A 66 -8.79 -5.44 2.45
CA LYS A 66 -9.31 -6.75 2.85
C LYS A 66 -8.27 -7.86 2.68
N ALA A 67 -7.46 -7.80 1.61
CA ALA A 67 -6.41 -8.78 1.36
C ALA A 67 -5.29 -8.75 2.41
N VAL A 68 -5.02 -7.58 3.00
CA VAL A 68 -4.09 -7.47 4.13
C VAL A 68 -4.62 -8.25 5.33
N THR A 69 -5.87 -7.98 5.75
CA THR A 69 -6.50 -8.67 6.89
C THR A 69 -6.61 -10.18 6.68
N ALA A 70 -6.86 -10.63 5.45
CA ALA A 70 -6.95 -12.05 5.12
C ALA A 70 -5.60 -12.70 4.80
N GLU A 71 -4.48 -11.99 4.93
CA GLU A 71 -3.14 -12.46 4.54
C GLU A 71 -3.00 -12.91 3.07
N ARG A 72 -3.89 -12.48 2.17
CA ARG A 72 -3.92 -12.86 0.73
C ARG A 72 -3.39 -11.80 -0.24
N LEU A 73 -2.36 -11.05 0.16
CA LEU A 73 -1.74 -10.04 -0.70
C LEU A 73 -1.04 -10.63 -1.94
N ASP A 74 -0.64 -11.90 -1.87
CA ASP A 74 -0.12 -12.69 -2.99
C ASP A 74 -1.09 -12.70 -4.18
N VAL A 75 -2.38 -12.91 -3.92
CA VAL A 75 -3.42 -12.91 -4.95
C VAL A 75 -3.52 -11.56 -5.63
N ILE A 76 -3.42 -10.47 -4.86
CA ILE A 76 -3.50 -9.12 -5.40
C ILE A 76 -2.31 -8.84 -6.31
N ILE A 77 -1.09 -9.19 -5.90
CA ILE A 77 0.11 -9.01 -6.72
C ILE A 77 0.02 -9.83 -8.00
N GLN A 78 -0.45 -11.08 -7.94
CA GLN A 78 -0.70 -11.89 -9.14
C GLN A 78 -1.77 -11.27 -10.06
N THR A 79 -2.83 -10.73 -9.47
CA THR A 79 -3.91 -10.04 -10.21
C THR A 79 -3.40 -8.81 -10.94
N VAL A 80 -2.51 -8.04 -10.30
CA VAL A 80 -1.83 -6.88 -10.90
C VAL A 80 -0.88 -7.31 -12.01
N ARG A 81 -0.09 -8.38 -11.83
CA ARG A 81 0.74 -8.94 -12.92
C ARG A 81 -0.11 -9.36 -14.13
N ALA A 82 -1.31 -9.86 -13.87
CA ALA A 82 -2.29 -10.22 -14.90
C ALA A 82 -3.17 -9.04 -15.37
N ALA A 83 -2.72 -7.78 -15.23
CA ALA A 83 -3.50 -6.57 -15.54
C ALA A 83 -4.16 -6.55 -16.93
N LYS A 84 -3.55 -7.19 -17.94
CA LYS A 84 -4.16 -7.31 -19.28
C LYS A 84 -5.47 -8.10 -19.25
N ARG A 85 -5.53 -9.16 -18.44
CA ARG A 85 -6.68 -10.06 -18.30
C ARG A 85 -7.68 -9.53 -17.27
N THR A 86 -7.17 -9.06 -16.14
CA THR A 86 -8.00 -8.65 -14.98
C THR A 86 -8.45 -7.19 -15.05
N GLY A 87 -7.79 -6.35 -15.84
CA GLY A 87 -8.01 -4.91 -15.82
C GLY A 87 -7.51 -4.20 -14.55
N PHE A 88 -6.85 -4.91 -13.62
CA PHE A 88 -6.26 -4.32 -12.41
C PHE A 88 -4.97 -3.56 -12.75
N LYS A 89 -5.14 -2.34 -13.23
CA LYS A 89 -4.04 -1.44 -13.59
C LYS A 89 -3.62 -0.61 -12.39
N LEU A 90 -2.33 -0.35 -12.29
CA LEU A 90 -1.76 0.59 -11.33
C LEU A 90 -1.60 1.95 -12.02
N ASP A 91 -2.73 2.62 -12.22
CA ASP A 91 -2.81 3.88 -12.98
C ASP A 91 -2.97 5.12 -12.08
N ARG A 92 -2.93 4.94 -10.75
CA ARG A 92 -3.08 5.99 -9.73
C ARG A 92 -2.04 5.86 -8.63
N ALA A 93 -1.53 7.00 -8.19
CA ALA A 93 -0.52 7.06 -7.13
C ALA A 93 -1.05 6.50 -5.80
N GLU A 94 -2.30 6.81 -5.43
CA GLU A 94 -2.93 6.29 -4.20
C GLU A 94 -2.95 4.75 -4.19
N LEU A 95 -3.33 4.13 -5.30
CA LEU A 95 -3.47 2.67 -5.41
C LEU A 95 -2.10 1.96 -5.28
N ILE A 96 -1.06 2.55 -5.86
CA ILE A 96 0.32 2.05 -5.76
C ILE A 96 0.81 2.16 -4.32
N ASN A 97 0.64 3.32 -3.70
CA ASN A 97 1.10 3.56 -2.33
C ASN A 97 0.28 2.74 -1.31
N GLU A 98 -1.02 2.51 -1.52
CA GLU A 98 -1.81 1.60 -0.69
C GLU A 98 -1.27 0.17 -0.77
N LEU A 99 -0.90 -0.31 -1.97
CA LEU A 99 -0.33 -1.64 -2.16
C LEU A 99 1.07 -1.76 -1.52
N LEU A 100 1.92 -0.74 -1.67
CA LEU A 100 3.24 -0.71 -1.04
C LEU A 100 3.16 -0.72 0.48
N VAL A 101 2.32 0.14 1.06
CA VAL A 101 2.09 0.15 2.51
C VAL A 101 1.52 -1.18 2.98
N ALA A 102 0.62 -1.81 2.21
CA ALA A 102 0.11 -3.15 2.50
C ALA A 102 1.21 -4.24 2.53
N ILE A 103 2.22 -4.12 1.65
CA ILE A 103 3.41 -5.00 1.66
C ILE A 103 4.23 -4.74 2.92
N GLN A 104 4.53 -3.47 3.22
CA GLN A 104 5.34 -3.07 4.37
C GLN A 104 4.67 -3.40 5.71
N TRP A 105 3.35 -3.28 5.79
CA TRP A 105 2.55 -3.52 6.99
C TRP A 105 2.85 -4.88 7.63
N ARG A 106 3.05 -5.92 6.81
CA ARG A 106 3.37 -7.27 7.30
C ARG A 106 4.67 -7.32 8.08
N ALA A 107 5.67 -6.56 7.66
CA ALA A 107 6.94 -6.45 8.37
C ALA A 107 6.78 -5.57 9.62
N ILE A 108 6.14 -4.40 9.48
CA ILE A 108 5.94 -3.44 10.57
C ILE A 108 5.17 -4.06 11.74
N HIS A 109 4.00 -4.65 11.47
CA HIS A 109 3.12 -5.26 12.48
C HIS A 109 3.81 -6.41 13.24
N HIS A 110 4.80 -7.06 12.62
CA HIS A 110 5.58 -8.15 13.24
C HIS A 110 6.97 -7.71 13.72
N GLY A 111 7.15 -6.41 14.00
CA GLY A 111 8.41 -5.89 14.56
C GLY A 111 9.61 -6.14 13.67
N PHE A 112 9.41 -6.06 12.36
CA PHE A 112 10.41 -6.33 11.33
C PHE A 112 11.03 -7.72 11.38
N GLU A 113 10.29 -8.78 11.74
CA GLU A 113 10.74 -10.18 11.72
C GLU A 113 11.50 -10.53 10.41
N LYS A 114 12.64 -11.23 10.53
CA LYS A 114 13.60 -11.46 9.42
C LYS A 114 12.96 -11.95 8.12
N LYS A 115 12.16 -13.02 8.20
CA LYS A 115 11.53 -13.64 7.01
C LYS A 115 10.51 -12.70 6.36
N ARG A 116 9.68 -12.03 7.18
CA ARG A 116 8.65 -11.11 6.71
C ARG A 116 9.25 -9.87 6.08
N THR A 117 10.29 -9.29 6.70
CA THR A 117 11.01 -8.13 6.17
C THR A 117 11.71 -8.45 4.86
N GLN A 118 12.41 -9.59 4.78
CA GLN A 118 13.05 -10.01 3.53
C GLN A 118 12.02 -10.26 2.41
N HIS A 119 10.88 -10.86 2.73
CA HIS A 119 9.80 -11.09 1.78
C HIS A 119 9.16 -9.76 1.32
N ALA A 120 8.90 -8.83 2.24
CA ALA A 120 8.36 -7.51 1.94
C ALA A 120 9.31 -6.68 1.07
N LEU A 121 10.62 -6.76 1.32
CA LEU A 121 11.64 -6.15 0.47
C LEU A 121 11.55 -6.71 -0.96
N LYS A 122 11.55 -8.03 -1.11
CA LYS A 122 11.44 -8.68 -2.42
C LYS A 122 10.15 -8.31 -3.16
N GLN A 123 9.01 -8.30 -2.47
CA GLN A 123 7.73 -7.92 -3.07
C GLN A 123 7.72 -6.45 -3.52
N THR A 124 8.34 -5.56 -2.75
CA THR A 124 8.49 -4.15 -3.13
C THR A 124 9.39 -4.00 -4.36
N GLU A 125 10.53 -4.69 -4.39
CA GLU A 125 11.42 -4.72 -5.56
C GLU A 125 10.70 -5.24 -6.82
N ASP A 126 10.00 -6.37 -6.69
CA ASP A 126 9.21 -6.99 -7.76
C ASP A 126 8.10 -6.05 -8.28
N LEU A 127 7.44 -5.32 -7.38
CA LEU A 127 6.37 -4.37 -7.75
C LEU A 127 6.94 -3.18 -8.52
N ILE A 128 8.09 -2.64 -8.10
CA ILE A 128 8.75 -1.53 -8.79
C ILE A 128 9.24 -1.99 -10.17
N ALA A 129 9.86 -3.17 -10.26
CA ALA A 129 10.24 -3.78 -11.53
C ALA A 129 9.02 -3.97 -12.45
N LEU A 130 7.88 -4.41 -11.91
CA LEU A 130 6.64 -4.54 -12.68
C LEU A 130 6.15 -3.21 -13.26
N LEU A 131 6.22 -2.12 -12.47
CA LEU A 131 5.87 -0.77 -12.93
C LEU A 131 6.82 -0.29 -14.04
N GLU A 132 8.11 -0.65 -13.95
CA GLU A 132 9.10 -0.33 -14.97
C GLU A 132 8.95 -1.17 -16.23
N ASP A 133 8.73 -2.48 -16.13
CA ASP A 133 8.63 -3.36 -17.30
C ASP A 133 7.34 -3.13 -18.10
N ASN A 134 6.26 -2.77 -17.40
CA ASN A 134 4.92 -2.64 -17.97
C ASN A 134 4.40 -1.20 -17.96
N LYS A 135 5.26 -0.24 -18.35
CA LYS A 135 4.91 1.20 -18.38
C LYS A 135 3.64 1.49 -19.17
N SER A 136 3.35 0.74 -20.24
CA SER A 136 2.14 0.94 -21.05
C SER A 136 0.84 0.47 -20.37
N LEU A 137 0.92 -0.34 -19.32
CA LEU A 137 -0.24 -0.80 -18.56
C LEU A 137 -0.39 -0.08 -17.22
N HIS A 138 0.73 0.24 -16.58
CA HIS A 138 0.80 0.84 -15.25
C HIS A 138 1.39 2.26 -15.33
N HIS A 139 0.77 3.10 -16.17
CA HIS A 139 1.09 4.53 -16.22
C HIS A 139 -0.06 5.37 -15.69
N SER A 140 0.30 6.57 -15.27
CA SER A 140 -0.67 7.61 -15.02
C SER A 140 -1.43 7.93 -16.32
N LYS A 141 -2.76 7.93 -16.25
CA LYS A 141 -3.58 8.55 -17.30
C LYS A 141 -3.31 10.06 -17.26
N GLU A 142 -2.98 10.64 -18.41
CA GLU A 142 -2.84 12.10 -18.60
C GLU A 142 -1.64 12.78 -17.89
N GLY A 143 -0.51 12.09 -17.73
CA GLY A 143 0.72 12.74 -17.22
C GLY A 143 0.55 13.35 -15.82
N ALA A 144 -0.31 12.71 -15.01
CA ALA A 144 -0.81 13.28 -13.77
C ALA A 144 0.34 13.60 -12.80
N LEU A 145 1.39 12.78 -12.81
CA LEU A 145 2.71 13.09 -12.26
C LEU A 145 3.68 13.39 -13.40
N LYS A 146 4.57 14.38 -13.22
CA LYS A 146 5.63 14.74 -14.18
C LYS A 146 6.74 13.68 -14.33
N ARG A 147 6.56 12.48 -13.75
CA ARG A 147 7.52 11.39 -13.72
C ARG A 147 6.80 10.03 -13.74
N PRO A 148 7.46 8.97 -14.24
CA PRO A 148 6.94 7.60 -14.12
C PRO A 148 6.78 7.17 -12.66
N PHE A 149 5.82 6.28 -12.36
CA PHE A 149 5.58 5.82 -10.99
C PHE A 149 6.76 5.07 -10.36
N TYR A 150 7.54 4.31 -11.14
CA TYR A 150 8.73 3.61 -10.63
C TYR A 150 9.87 4.56 -10.22
N GLN A 151 9.79 5.84 -10.60
CA GLN A 151 10.71 6.93 -10.20
C GLN A 151 10.06 7.91 -9.20
N ASP A 152 8.85 7.59 -8.73
CA ASP A 152 8.18 8.42 -7.75
C ASP A 152 8.88 8.30 -6.38
N PRO A 153 9.19 9.42 -5.70
CA PRO A 153 9.90 9.37 -4.43
C PRO A 153 9.22 8.55 -3.34
N LEU A 154 7.88 8.52 -3.27
CA LEU A 154 7.18 7.70 -2.27
C LEU A 154 7.30 6.21 -2.58
N VAL A 155 7.29 5.84 -3.86
CA VAL A 155 7.52 4.47 -4.32
C VAL A 155 8.95 4.01 -4.00
N LEU A 156 9.94 4.86 -4.28
CA LEU A 156 11.35 4.59 -4.00
C LEU A 156 11.62 4.52 -2.49
N ALA A 157 11.00 5.41 -1.70
CA ALA A 157 11.09 5.40 -0.24
C ALA A 157 10.55 4.10 0.37
N ALA A 158 9.50 3.51 -0.22
CA ALA A 158 8.98 2.23 0.26
C ALA A 158 10.02 1.09 0.15
N ARG A 159 10.78 1.07 -0.95
CA ARG A 159 11.88 0.12 -1.17
C ARG A 159 13.05 0.39 -0.22
N LEU A 160 13.43 1.65 -0.07
CA LEU A 160 14.47 2.06 0.87
C LEU A 160 14.12 1.64 2.30
N HIS A 161 12.88 1.86 2.73
CA HIS A 161 12.41 1.48 4.06
C HIS A 161 12.62 -0.01 4.35
N MET A 162 12.20 -0.90 3.44
CA MET A 162 12.36 -2.35 3.66
C MET A 162 13.82 -2.79 3.64
N ALA A 163 14.65 -2.19 2.79
CA ALA A 163 16.09 -2.48 2.74
C ALA A 163 16.79 -2.01 4.02
N ALA A 164 16.53 -0.78 4.45
CA ALA A 164 17.09 -0.20 5.66
C ALA A 164 16.64 -0.95 6.93
N ALA A 165 15.35 -1.30 7.04
CA ALA A 165 14.85 -2.11 8.13
C ALA A 165 15.54 -3.48 8.18
N TYR A 166 15.74 -4.13 7.04
CA TYR A 166 16.49 -5.39 7.00
C TYR A 166 17.95 -5.22 7.46
N ALA A 167 18.63 -4.17 7.02
CA ALA A 167 20.01 -3.88 7.41
C ALA A 167 20.14 -3.60 8.92
N VAL A 168 19.30 -2.72 9.47
CA VAL A 168 19.31 -2.34 10.89
C VAL A 168 18.98 -3.53 11.77
N HIS A 169 17.85 -4.22 11.53
CA HIS A 169 17.38 -5.27 12.42
C HIS A 169 18.10 -6.63 12.24
N HIS A 170 18.62 -6.94 11.05
CA HIS A 170 19.12 -8.30 10.73
C HIS A 170 20.55 -8.35 10.20
N GLN A 171 21.18 -7.21 9.92
CA GLN A 171 22.57 -7.15 9.45
C GLN A 171 23.50 -6.37 10.38
N GLY A 172 23.02 -5.95 11.56
CA GLY A 172 23.79 -5.21 12.54
C GLY A 172 24.07 -3.78 12.12
N GLY A 173 23.12 -3.14 11.42
CA GLY A 173 23.25 -1.76 10.96
C GLY A 173 24.25 -1.56 9.82
N LYS A 174 24.54 -2.61 9.04
CA LYS A 174 25.49 -2.56 7.92
C LYS A 174 24.79 -2.86 6.61
N ASP A 175 25.13 -2.11 5.56
CA ASP A 175 24.66 -2.35 4.19
C ASP A 175 25.50 -3.46 3.52
N LYS A 176 25.23 -4.72 3.85
CA LYS A 176 26.09 -5.83 3.40
C LYS A 176 26.03 -6.08 1.90
N ASP A 177 24.90 -5.78 1.26
CA ASP A 177 24.67 -6.00 -0.17
C ASP A 177 24.67 -4.70 -1.00
N GLY A 178 24.97 -3.56 -0.37
CA GLY A 178 25.02 -2.24 -1.03
C GLY A 178 23.65 -1.70 -1.44
N LYS A 179 22.55 -2.36 -1.03
CA LYS A 179 21.20 -1.98 -1.43
C LYS A 179 20.73 -0.71 -0.77
N VAL A 180 21.05 -0.51 0.51
CA VAL A 180 20.58 0.67 1.26
C VAL A 180 21.19 1.93 0.64
N THR A 181 22.50 1.96 0.42
CA THR A 181 23.19 3.07 -0.24
C THR A 181 22.65 3.30 -1.65
N LYS A 182 22.56 2.25 -2.48
CA LYS A 182 22.02 2.37 -3.85
C LYS A 182 20.62 2.98 -3.87
N TYR A 183 19.72 2.51 -3.00
CA TYR A 183 18.35 3.01 -2.96
C TYR A 183 18.23 4.40 -2.37
N ALA A 184 19.10 4.76 -1.42
CA ALA A 184 19.17 6.11 -0.88
C ALA A 184 19.71 7.11 -1.92
N GLU A 185 20.72 6.75 -2.71
CA GLU A 185 21.22 7.58 -3.82
C GLU A 185 20.14 7.82 -4.90
N GLU A 186 19.41 6.76 -5.26
CA GLU A 186 18.31 6.88 -6.22
C GLU A 186 17.16 7.75 -5.68
N LEU A 187 16.82 7.60 -4.39
CA LEU A 187 15.85 8.46 -3.74
C LEU A 187 16.31 9.92 -3.72
N TYR A 188 17.57 10.17 -3.34
CA TYR A 188 18.17 11.50 -3.31
C TYR A 188 18.07 12.21 -4.66
N PHE A 189 18.36 11.49 -5.74
CA PHE A 189 18.26 12.03 -7.10
C PHE A 189 16.84 12.56 -7.41
N HIS A 190 15.81 11.87 -6.89
CA HIS A 190 14.40 12.18 -7.14
C HIS A 190 13.73 13.05 -6.06
N TRP A 191 14.31 13.15 -4.86
CA TRP A 191 13.82 13.88 -3.68
C TRP A 191 14.95 14.75 -3.12
N LYS A 192 15.11 15.95 -3.68
CA LYS A 192 16.26 16.80 -3.34
C LYS A 192 16.13 17.50 -1.99
N LYS A 193 14.96 18.06 -1.67
CA LYS A 193 14.73 18.83 -0.44
C LYS A 193 13.24 18.93 -0.14
N GLY A 194 12.91 19.18 1.13
CA GLY A 194 11.56 19.47 1.60
C GLY A 194 10.81 18.24 2.05
N GLY A 195 9.61 18.45 2.58
CA GLY A 195 8.73 17.38 3.03
C GLY A 195 8.02 16.70 1.86
N VAL A 196 7.08 15.82 2.18
CA VAL A 196 6.21 15.16 1.19
C VAL A 196 5.32 16.18 0.49
N LEU A 197 4.84 17.20 1.20
CA LEU A 197 3.92 18.17 0.61
C LEU A 197 4.61 19.04 -0.46
N ASP A 198 5.94 19.16 -0.40
CA ASP A 198 6.76 19.86 -1.39
C ASP A 198 7.14 19.02 -2.63
N LEU A 199 6.93 17.69 -2.60
CA LEU A 199 7.33 16.77 -3.67
C LEU A 199 6.61 17.00 -5.00
N TYR A 200 5.36 17.48 -4.92
CA TYR A 200 4.44 17.56 -6.03
C TYR A 200 3.97 18.99 -6.26
N SER A 201 3.57 19.32 -7.49
CA SER A 201 3.03 20.64 -7.77
C SER A 201 1.67 20.86 -7.10
N ALA A 202 1.30 22.12 -6.84
CA ALA A 202 0.01 22.46 -6.25
C ALA A 202 -1.19 21.89 -7.04
N GLU A 203 -1.09 21.80 -8.36
CA GLU A 203 -2.11 21.20 -9.22
C GLU A 203 -2.28 19.70 -8.96
N ALA A 204 -1.20 19.01 -8.59
CA ALA A 204 -1.24 17.58 -8.31
C ALA A 204 -2.12 17.25 -7.09
N TYR A 205 -2.18 18.15 -6.12
CA TYR A 205 -3.01 18.02 -4.92
C TYR A 205 -4.49 18.34 -5.15
N ARG A 206 -4.85 18.98 -6.28
CA ARG A 206 -6.26 19.27 -6.60
C ARG A 206 -6.98 18.04 -7.19
N ASP A 207 -6.22 17.17 -7.84
CA ASP A 207 -6.73 16.01 -8.58
C ASP A 207 -6.81 14.74 -7.71
N ARG A 208 -8.01 14.15 -7.65
CA ARG A 208 -8.29 12.91 -6.90
C ARG A 208 -7.62 11.67 -7.49
N SER A 209 -7.16 11.71 -8.74
CA SER A 209 -6.43 10.61 -9.38
C SER A 209 -4.92 10.63 -9.08
N LYS A 210 -4.42 11.73 -8.51
CA LYS A 210 -3.01 12.00 -8.22
C LYS A 210 -2.72 11.81 -6.73
N VAL A 211 -2.27 12.87 -6.06
CA VAL A 211 -1.74 12.87 -4.69
C VAL A 211 -2.63 13.63 -3.71
N ARG A 212 -3.85 14.00 -4.11
CA ARG A 212 -4.82 14.67 -3.24
C ARG A 212 -5.11 13.89 -1.95
N TYR A 213 -5.00 12.56 -1.97
CA TYR A 213 -5.21 11.72 -0.79
C TYR A 213 -4.25 12.07 0.36
N LEU A 214 -3.06 12.63 0.07
CA LEU A 214 -2.09 13.08 1.07
C LEU A 214 -2.55 14.32 1.85
N LEU A 215 -3.58 15.03 1.39
CA LEU A 215 -4.14 16.15 2.17
C LEU A 215 -5.04 15.67 3.32
N ASP A 216 -5.53 14.43 3.29
CA ASP A 216 -6.27 13.85 4.41
C ASP A 216 -5.28 13.41 5.49
N ARG A 217 -5.46 13.88 6.73
CA ARG A 217 -4.50 13.63 7.83
C ARG A 217 -4.32 12.14 8.14
N ASN A 218 -5.38 11.34 7.99
CA ASN A 218 -5.30 9.90 8.28
C ASN A 218 -4.58 9.15 7.17
N ASN A 219 -4.88 9.47 5.91
CA ASN A 219 -4.17 8.90 4.78
C ASN A 219 -2.70 9.35 4.79
N PHE A 220 -2.43 10.61 5.14
CA PHE A 220 -1.06 11.11 5.26
C PHE A 220 -0.27 10.29 6.27
N LEU A 221 -0.75 10.14 7.51
CA LEU A 221 -0.09 9.28 8.50
C LEU A 221 0.08 7.84 8.01
N TYR A 222 -0.97 7.26 7.42
CA TYR A 222 -0.95 5.88 6.94
C TYR A 222 0.13 5.64 5.86
N HIS A 223 0.32 6.57 4.95
CA HIS A 223 1.29 6.43 3.87
C HIS A 223 2.69 6.96 4.22
N ILE A 224 2.79 7.97 5.07
CA ILE A 224 4.04 8.71 5.27
C ILE A 224 4.79 8.29 6.53
N SER A 225 4.14 7.73 7.56
CA SER A 225 4.87 7.16 8.72
C SER A 225 5.90 6.09 8.32
N PRO A 226 5.61 5.15 7.39
CA PRO A 226 6.63 4.22 6.88
C PRO A 226 7.78 4.92 6.15
N VAL A 227 7.52 6.02 5.45
CA VAL A 227 8.53 6.80 4.72
C VAL A 227 9.51 7.44 5.71
N LEU A 228 8.97 8.14 6.72
CA LEU A 228 9.79 8.74 7.78
C LEU A 228 10.68 7.71 8.48
N ASN A 229 10.11 6.57 8.86
CA ASN A 229 10.89 5.49 9.47
C ASN A 229 11.99 4.97 8.54
N GLY A 230 11.67 4.79 7.25
CA GLY A 230 12.65 4.36 6.25
C GLY A 230 13.83 5.32 6.11
N LEU A 231 13.57 6.63 6.09
CA LEU A 231 14.62 7.65 6.04
C LEU A 231 15.53 7.59 7.28
N ASN A 232 14.92 7.51 8.47
CA ASN A 232 15.64 7.42 9.75
C ASN A 232 16.49 6.15 9.87
N LEU A 233 15.96 5.00 9.43
CA LEU A 233 16.71 3.74 9.42
C LEU A 233 17.84 3.78 8.39
N ALA A 234 17.60 4.31 7.19
CA ALA A 234 18.63 4.38 6.16
C ALA A 234 19.80 5.29 6.57
N ALA A 235 19.51 6.42 7.23
CA ALA A 235 20.52 7.35 7.73
C ALA A 235 21.43 6.77 8.84
N GLN A 236 21.11 5.61 9.41
CA GLN A 236 21.98 4.89 10.35
C GLN A 236 22.99 3.99 9.65
N VAL A 237 22.75 3.66 8.38
CA VAL A 237 23.46 2.61 7.65
C VAL A 237 24.38 3.19 6.58
N VAL A 238 23.95 4.26 5.90
CA VAL A 238 24.71 4.87 4.79
C VAL A 238 25.87 5.74 5.29
N ASP A 239 26.71 6.21 4.36
CA ASP A 239 27.83 7.11 4.68
C ASP A 239 27.34 8.48 5.19
N ALA A 240 28.26 9.25 5.79
CA ALA A 240 27.93 10.52 6.44
C ALA A 240 27.30 11.56 5.50
N GLY A 241 27.71 11.60 4.22
CA GLY A 241 27.19 12.57 3.26
C GLY A 241 25.74 12.28 2.91
N LEU A 242 25.44 11.02 2.60
CA LEU A 242 24.08 10.59 2.29
C LEU A 242 23.18 10.60 3.53
N ALA A 243 23.72 10.23 4.70
CA ALA A 243 22.99 10.25 5.97
C ALA A 243 22.53 11.67 6.33
N MET A 244 23.36 12.69 6.09
CA MET A 244 22.98 14.09 6.33
C MET A 244 21.77 14.50 5.47
N HIS A 245 21.78 14.16 4.18
CA HIS A 245 20.64 14.42 3.30
C HIS A 245 19.36 13.71 3.73
N LEU A 246 19.47 12.42 4.09
CA LEU A 246 18.34 11.63 4.55
C LEU A 246 17.75 12.20 5.85
N ARG A 247 18.59 12.70 6.77
CA ARG A 247 18.15 13.35 8.02
C ARG A 247 17.46 14.67 7.75
N ASP A 248 18.04 15.54 6.92
CA ASP A 248 17.39 16.81 6.53
C ASP A 248 16.00 16.58 5.91
N THR A 249 15.88 15.52 5.10
CA THR A 249 14.60 15.12 4.52
C THR A 249 13.66 14.54 5.58
N ALA A 250 14.18 13.69 6.48
CA ALA A 250 13.42 13.10 7.57
C ALA A 250 12.86 14.17 8.51
N ASP A 251 13.63 15.20 8.86
CA ASP A 251 13.19 16.30 9.74
C ASP A 251 12.02 17.10 9.12
N ALA A 252 12.08 17.35 7.81
CA ALA A 252 10.99 17.99 7.10
C ALA A 252 9.73 17.11 7.07
N VAL A 253 9.88 15.81 6.82
CA VAL A 253 8.78 14.84 6.84
C VAL A 253 8.23 14.65 8.26
N ASP A 254 9.07 14.66 9.29
CA ASP A 254 8.69 14.52 10.69
C ASP A 254 7.82 15.69 11.13
N THR A 255 8.16 16.91 10.70
CA THR A 255 7.33 18.10 10.93
C THR A 255 5.93 17.90 10.36
N GLU A 256 5.80 17.44 9.10
CA GLU A 256 4.50 17.21 8.47
C GLU A 256 3.71 16.05 9.11
N VAL A 257 4.42 14.99 9.53
CA VAL A 257 3.83 13.85 10.25
C VAL A 257 3.32 14.31 11.61
N GLY A 258 4.08 15.14 12.33
CA GLY A 258 3.67 15.76 13.59
C GLY A 258 2.43 16.63 13.41
N ASP A 259 2.41 17.50 12.39
CA ASP A 259 1.24 18.32 12.06
C ASP A 259 0.00 17.47 11.78
N ALA A 260 0.15 16.36 11.06
CA ALA A 260 -0.95 15.44 10.80
C ALA A 260 -1.38 14.66 12.05
N PHE A 261 -0.45 14.27 12.92
CA PHE A 261 -0.71 13.50 14.13
C PHE A 261 -1.43 14.34 15.20
N TYR A 262 -1.00 15.58 15.42
CA TYR A 262 -1.58 16.48 16.41
C TYR A 262 -2.77 17.29 15.88
N SER A 263 -3.12 17.16 14.60
CA SER A 263 -4.29 17.83 14.03
C SER A 263 -5.61 17.36 14.65
N LYS A 264 -6.50 18.31 14.92
CA LYS A 264 -7.89 18.04 15.34
C LYS A 264 -8.73 17.38 14.26
N GLU A 265 -8.31 17.46 13.00
CA GLU A 265 -8.99 16.85 11.85
C GLU A 265 -8.63 15.36 11.68
N ARG A 266 -7.62 14.88 12.42
CA ARG A 266 -7.24 13.46 12.42
C ARG A 266 -8.35 12.62 13.04
N LYS A 267 -8.60 11.45 12.46
CA LYS A 267 -9.54 10.48 12.99
C LYS A 267 -8.84 9.66 14.06
N GLN A 268 -9.22 9.87 15.32
CA GLN A 268 -8.73 9.08 16.45
C GLN A 268 -9.12 7.60 16.28
N GLY A 269 -8.19 6.69 16.58
CA GLY A 269 -8.32 5.25 16.34
C GLY A 269 -8.35 4.87 14.85
N GLY A 270 -8.04 5.81 13.95
CA GLY A 270 -7.99 5.57 12.52
C GLY A 270 -6.76 4.76 12.09
N ARG A 271 -6.79 4.24 10.85
CA ARG A 271 -5.65 3.50 10.27
C ARG A 271 -4.35 4.31 10.23
N GLY A 272 -4.45 5.63 10.06
CA GLY A 272 -3.29 6.52 10.07
C GLY A 272 -2.60 6.56 11.44
N GLU A 273 -3.36 6.80 12.50
CA GLU A 273 -2.86 6.73 13.87
C GLU A 273 -2.35 5.33 14.22
N SER A 274 -3.07 4.27 13.82
CA SER A 274 -2.62 2.89 14.02
C SER A 274 -1.25 2.65 13.36
N MET A 275 -1.08 3.04 12.09
CA MET A 275 0.21 2.92 11.39
C MET A 275 1.33 3.68 12.11
N TYR A 276 1.08 4.93 12.49
CA TYR A 276 2.04 5.73 13.24
C TYR A 276 2.45 5.02 14.54
N ASN A 277 1.49 4.52 15.31
CA ASN A 277 1.73 3.85 16.58
C ASN A 277 2.50 2.53 16.41
N TRP A 278 2.18 1.74 15.39
CA TRP A 278 2.93 0.51 15.09
C TRP A 278 4.40 0.75 14.72
N ILE A 279 4.74 1.94 14.24
CA ILE A 279 6.11 2.30 13.88
C ILE A 279 6.83 2.94 15.06
N PHE A 280 6.26 3.99 15.65
CA PHE A 280 6.93 4.84 16.62
C PHE A 280 6.62 4.50 18.08
N ASN A 281 5.52 3.76 18.32
CA ASN A 281 5.06 3.34 19.64
C ASN A 281 4.87 1.80 19.70
N TYR A 282 5.73 1.04 19.00
CA TYR A 282 5.55 -0.39 18.75
C TYR A 282 5.29 -1.22 20.03
N GLU A 283 6.16 -1.10 21.04
CA GLU A 283 6.04 -1.91 22.27
C GLU A 283 4.72 -1.65 23.01
N ALA A 284 4.38 -0.36 23.22
CA ALA A 284 3.12 0.02 23.84
C ALA A 284 1.90 -0.46 23.03
N THR A 285 1.99 -0.40 21.70
CA THR A 285 0.92 -0.86 20.79
C THR A 285 0.75 -2.37 20.86
N LYS A 286 1.85 -3.12 20.85
CA LYS A 286 1.85 -4.58 20.93
C LYS A 286 1.33 -5.07 22.28
N GLU A 287 1.72 -4.44 23.38
CA GLU A 287 1.18 -4.73 24.70
C GLU A 287 -0.33 -4.48 24.78
N ALA A 288 -0.82 -3.39 24.18
CA ALA A 288 -2.25 -3.08 24.13
C ALA A 288 -3.03 -4.12 23.27
N GLU A 289 -2.48 -4.53 22.13
CA GLU A 289 -3.09 -5.56 21.28
C GLU A 289 -3.18 -6.91 21.99
N LEU A 290 -2.12 -7.34 22.69
CA LEU A 290 -2.11 -8.59 23.45
C LEU A 290 -3.12 -8.57 24.61
N LYS A 291 -3.29 -7.42 25.28
CA LYS A 291 -4.31 -7.26 26.33
C LYS A 291 -5.72 -7.36 25.76
N ALA A 292 -6.00 -6.68 24.65
CA ALA A 292 -7.31 -6.74 24.00
C ALA A 292 -7.67 -8.16 23.53
N GLN A 293 -6.70 -8.90 22.96
CA GLN A 293 -6.91 -10.29 22.56
C GLN A 293 -7.18 -11.21 23.77
N ALA A 294 -6.53 -10.96 24.91
CA ALA A 294 -6.77 -11.73 26.13
C ALA A 294 -8.16 -11.44 26.72
N GLU A 295 -8.63 -10.19 26.65
CA GLU A 295 -9.99 -9.79 27.07
C GLU A 295 -11.06 -10.43 26.17
N GLU A 296 -10.90 -10.37 24.84
CA GLU A 296 -11.84 -10.98 23.89
C GLU A 296 -11.93 -12.51 24.07
N ALA A 297 -10.79 -13.17 24.28
CA ALA A 297 -10.76 -14.61 24.56
C ALA A 297 -11.43 -14.98 25.89
N ALA A 298 -11.37 -14.11 26.90
CA ALA A 298 -12.04 -14.32 28.18
C ALA A 298 -13.57 -14.16 28.05
N GLU A 299 -14.03 -13.15 27.30
CA GLU A 299 -15.46 -12.94 27.02
C GLU A 299 -16.07 -14.10 26.20
N GLU A 300 -15.36 -14.61 25.19
CA GLU A 300 -15.81 -15.78 24.43
C GLU A 300 -15.92 -17.04 25.31
N ALA A 301 -14.97 -17.24 26.23
CA ALA A 301 -14.99 -18.37 27.16
C ALA A 301 -16.14 -18.28 28.17
N GLU A 302 -16.49 -17.09 28.65
CA GLU A 302 -17.65 -16.90 29.54
C GLU A 302 -18.99 -17.03 28.81
N SER A 303 -19.06 -16.66 27.53
CA SER A 303 -20.29 -16.80 26.73
C SER A 303 -20.62 -18.24 26.31
N THR A 304 -19.65 -19.15 26.40
CA THR A 304 -19.77 -20.56 26.02
C THR A 304 -19.90 -21.52 27.21
N ALA A 305 -19.84 -20.99 28.44
CA ALA A 305 -20.05 -21.71 29.72
C ALA A 305 -21.49 -21.55 30.24
#